data_AF-A0A9J7KBM5-F1
#
_entry.id   AF-A0A9J7KBM5-F1
#
_cell.length_a   1.000
_cell.length_b   1.000
_cell.length_c   1.000
_cell.angle_alpha   90.00
_cell.angle_beta   90.00
_cell.angle_gamma   90.00
#
_symmetry.space_group_name_H-M   'P 1'
#
loop_
_entity.id
_entity.type
_entity.pdbx_description
1 polymer ?
#
loop_
_entity_poly.entity_id
_entity_poly.type
_entity_poly.pdbx_seq_one_letter_code
_entity_poly.pdbx_strand_id
1 'polypeptide(L)'
;MGSTYQACMMTITLLPYTFSLMVTFPDVPLGIFLFCVCVIAIGSVQALIVGYAFHFPHLLNLQIQCSTYRAQSRRHILRLVLRGPALCFVAAVFSLFFFPLSYVLMVTVIFLPHISKATTWCKDKLMGHRESPAHNVEPFSIDLHAPLSKERVEAFSDGVYAIVATLLILDICEDNVPDPKDVQEKFSGSLVAALGAYGPQFLAYFGSFATVGLLWFAHHSLFLHVRKATQTMGLLNILSLAFVGGLPLAYQQTSAFARQPRDELERVRVSCAIIFFASIFQFAIWTAALLHQTETLQPAVRFGGQEHAFMFAKLALYPCASLLAFAATCLLSRFSTAIFHLMQIAVPFAFLLLRLLVRLTLAALQVLWNLRPEHPQPGQGEPEAQSQLLPAPC
;
A
#
# COMPACT_ATOMS: atom_id res chain seq x y z
N MET A 1 30.09 -12.35 0.93
CA MET A 1 28.85 -11.56 1.10
C MET A 1 27.66 -12.18 0.37
N GLY A 2 27.84 -12.69 -0.86
CA GLY A 2 26.77 -13.38 -1.60
C GLY A 2 26.19 -14.60 -0.87
N SER A 3 27.03 -15.49 -0.35
CA SER A 3 26.60 -16.70 0.38
C SER A 3 25.81 -16.40 1.67
N THR A 4 26.25 -15.42 2.46
CA THR A 4 25.55 -14.98 3.69
C THR A 4 24.19 -14.34 3.38
N TYR A 5 24.09 -13.60 2.28
CA TYR A 5 22.82 -13.02 1.85
C TYR A 5 21.84 -14.10 1.35
N GLN A 6 22.33 -15.07 0.57
CA GLN A 6 21.55 -16.24 0.14
C GLN A 6 21.02 -17.04 1.35
N ALA A 7 21.84 -17.26 2.37
CA ALA A 7 21.42 -17.92 3.61
C ALA A 7 20.31 -17.15 4.34
N CYS A 8 20.39 -15.81 4.36
CA CYS A 8 19.33 -14.97 4.91
C CYS A 8 18.01 -15.15 4.15
N MET A 9 18.06 -15.09 2.81
CA MET A 9 16.89 -15.30 1.95
C MET A 9 16.28 -16.69 2.13
N MET A 10 17.11 -17.74 2.18
CA MET A 10 16.66 -19.11 2.45
C MET A 10 15.95 -19.24 3.80
N THR A 11 16.43 -18.54 4.83
CA THR A 11 15.78 -18.56 6.15
C THR A 11 14.46 -17.80 6.14
N ILE A 12 14.38 -16.68 5.42
CA ILE A 12 13.14 -15.90 5.26
C ILE A 12 12.07 -16.75 4.57
N THR A 13 12.43 -17.56 3.56
CA THR A 13 11.47 -18.43 2.86
C THR A 13 10.86 -19.54 3.73
N LEU A 14 11.43 -19.83 4.90
CA LEU A 14 10.87 -20.79 5.86
C LEU A 14 9.78 -20.19 6.76
N LEU A 15 9.70 -18.85 6.85
CA LEU A 15 8.72 -18.19 7.73
C LEU A 15 7.27 -18.57 7.42
N PRO A 16 6.81 -18.62 6.15
CA PRO A 16 5.44 -19.05 5.82
C PRO A 16 5.12 -20.46 6.32
N TYR A 17 6.08 -21.40 6.21
CA TYR A 17 5.92 -22.77 6.70
C TYR A 17 5.74 -22.80 8.23
N THR A 18 6.59 -22.08 8.97
CA THR A 18 6.46 -22.01 10.44
C THR A 18 5.15 -21.35 10.88
N PHE A 19 4.69 -20.34 10.14
CA PHE A 19 3.40 -19.69 10.40
C PHE A 19 2.23 -20.64 10.12
N SER A 20 2.29 -21.43 9.04
CA SER A 20 1.30 -22.47 8.76
C SER A 20 1.22 -23.49 9.89
N LEU A 21 2.35 -23.95 10.41
CA LEU A 21 2.39 -24.93 11.51
C LEU A 21 1.76 -24.36 12.79
N MET A 22 1.99 -23.07 13.07
CA MET A 22 1.40 -22.36 14.19
C MET A 22 -0.13 -22.18 14.06
N VAL A 23 -0.64 -22.01 12.84
CA VAL A 23 -2.09 -21.92 12.59
C VAL A 23 -2.77 -23.28 12.68
N THR A 24 -2.13 -24.35 12.19
CA THR A 24 -2.70 -25.70 12.20
C THR A 24 -2.68 -26.32 13.60
N PHE A 25 -1.65 -26.05 14.40
CA PHE A 25 -1.49 -26.62 15.74
C PHE A 25 -1.23 -25.51 16.78
N PRO A 26 -2.23 -24.65 17.06
CA PRO A 26 -2.04 -23.48 17.94
C PRO A 26 -1.71 -23.87 19.38
N ASP A 27 -2.18 -25.04 19.83
CA ASP A 27 -1.94 -25.55 21.18
C ASP A 27 -0.55 -26.20 21.34
N VAL A 28 0.18 -26.41 20.23
CA VAL A 28 1.48 -27.07 20.22
C VAL A 28 2.60 -26.01 20.12
N PRO A 29 3.54 -25.94 21.09
CA PRO A 29 4.54 -24.87 21.14
C PRO A 29 5.59 -24.95 20.02
N LEU A 30 5.64 -26.06 19.27
CA LEU A 30 6.60 -26.31 18.20
C LEU A 30 6.57 -25.24 17.11
N GLY A 31 5.38 -24.79 16.68
CA GLY A 31 5.25 -23.78 15.62
C GLY A 31 5.88 -22.45 16.02
N ILE A 32 5.60 -22.00 17.24
CA ILE A 32 6.14 -20.76 17.80
C ILE A 32 7.64 -20.86 17.99
N PHE A 33 8.13 -21.99 18.51
CA PHE A 33 9.56 -22.24 18.69
C PHE A 33 10.30 -22.15 17.36
N LEU A 34 9.84 -22.85 16.33
CA LEU A 34 10.44 -22.83 15.00
C LEU A 34 10.42 -21.43 14.38
N PHE A 35 9.31 -20.70 14.50
CA PHE A 35 9.22 -19.32 14.03
C PHE A 35 10.27 -18.43 14.71
N CYS A 36 10.41 -18.53 16.03
CA CYS A 36 11.41 -17.77 16.78
C CYS A 36 12.84 -18.14 16.36
N VAL A 37 13.14 -19.43 16.18
CA VAL A 37 14.44 -19.91 15.68
C VAL A 37 14.75 -19.30 14.30
N CYS A 38 13.79 -19.28 13.38
CA CYS A 38 13.96 -18.64 12.08
C CYS A 38 14.28 -17.14 12.22
N VAL A 39 13.54 -16.40 13.05
CA VAL A 39 13.80 -14.95 13.26
C VAL A 39 15.17 -14.70 13.89
N ILE A 40 15.58 -15.54 14.86
CA ILE A 40 16.91 -15.46 15.49
C ILE A 40 18.02 -15.74 14.48
N ALA A 41 17.84 -16.75 13.62
CA ALA A 41 18.78 -17.09 12.56
C ALA A 41 18.91 -15.95 11.54
N ILE A 42 17.79 -15.36 11.09
CA ILE A 42 17.77 -14.19 10.20
C ILE A 42 18.56 -13.03 10.82
N GLY A 43 18.27 -12.70 12.08
CA GLY A 43 18.94 -11.61 12.77
C GLY A 43 20.43 -11.86 13.00
N SER A 44 20.82 -13.11 13.28
CA SER A 44 22.22 -13.50 13.44
C SER A 44 22.98 -13.35 12.12
N VAL A 45 22.41 -13.80 11.00
CA VAL A 45 22.99 -13.63 9.66
C VAL A 45 23.08 -12.15 9.29
N GLN A 46 22.05 -11.35 9.56
CA GLN A 46 22.08 -9.89 9.34
C GLN A 46 23.15 -9.20 10.20
N ALA A 47 23.30 -9.59 11.47
CA ALA A 47 24.34 -9.08 12.36
C ALA A 47 25.75 -9.43 11.86
N LEU A 48 25.95 -10.65 11.32
CA LEU A 48 27.19 -11.06 10.66
C LEU A 48 27.49 -10.21 9.42
N ILE A 49 26.48 -9.95 8.57
CA ILE A 49 26.62 -9.09 7.38
C ILE A 49 27.04 -7.68 7.80
N VAL A 50 26.39 -7.09 8.80
CA VAL A 50 26.74 -5.78 9.34
C VAL A 50 28.16 -5.81 9.91
N GLY A 51 28.50 -6.81 10.73
CA GLY A 51 29.84 -6.97 11.29
C GLY A 51 30.94 -7.04 10.22
N TYR A 52 30.70 -7.84 9.18
CA TYR A 52 31.60 -7.99 8.04
C TYR A 52 31.75 -6.68 7.24
N ALA A 53 30.65 -5.99 6.95
CA ALA A 53 30.68 -4.72 6.23
C ALA A 53 31.47 -3.64 7.00
N PHE A 54 31.33 -3.59 8.33
CA PHE A 54 32.11 -2.66 9.15
C PHE A 54 33.58 -3.08 9.36
N HIS A 55 33.91 -4.35 9.18
CA HIS A 55 35.29 -4.85 9.18
C HIS A 55 36.05 -4.44 7.92
N PHE A 56 35.37 -4.36 6.77
CA PHE A 56 35.95 -4.01 5.47
C PHE A 56 35.41 -2.65 4.96
N PRO A 57 36.10 -1.53 5.22
CA PRO A 57 35.56 -0.18 4.98
C PRO A 57 35.16 0.12 3.53
N HIS A 58 35.76 -0.57 2.55
CA HIS A 58 35.45 -0.40 1.13
C HIS A 58 34.04 -0.92 0.73
N LEU A 59 33.40 -1.72 1.59
CA LEU A 59 32.03 -2.22 1.37
C LEU A 59 30.96 -1.27 1.91
N LEU A 60 31.35 -0.27 2.70
CA LEU A 60 30.42 0.71 3.27
C LEU A 60 30.09 1.79 2.25
N ASN A 61 28.90 2.37 2.36
CA ASN A 61 28.58 3.58 1.63
C ASN A 61 29.56 4.71 2.03
N LEU A 62 30.06 5.46 1.04
CA LEU A 62 30.95 6.61 1.19
C LEU A 62 30.52 7.57 2.31
N GLN A 63 29.21 7.80 2.49
CA GLN A 63 28.70 8.66 3.57
C GLN A 63 29.02 8.10 4.98
N ILE A 64 28.91 6.78 5.16
CA ILE A 64 29.22 6.10 6.44
C ILE A 64 30.73 5.91 6.58
N GLN A 65 31.43 5.71 5.46
CA GLN A 65 32.88 5.59 5.43
C GLN A 65 33.55 6.90 5.88
N CYS A 66 33.09 8.05 5.41
CA CYS A 66 33.67 9.36 5.74
C CYS A 66 33.16 9.95 7.06
N SER A 67 32.21 9.31 7.74
CA SER A 67 31.66 9.85 8.99
C SER A 67 32.58 9.61 10.19
N THR A 68 32.75 10.64 11.02
CA THR A 68 33.51 10.59 12.29
C THR A 68 32.89 9.62 13.30
N TYR A 69 31.60 9.29 13.14
CA TYR A 69 30.80 8.50 14.08
C TYR A 69 30.68 7.01 13.70
N ARG A 70 31.56 6.47 12.84
CA ARG A 70 31.48 5.08 12.33
C ARG A 70 31.26 4.01 13.40
N ALA A 71 31.97 4.09 14.53
CA ALA A 71 31.82 3.13 15.63
C ALA A 71 30.45 3.23 16.32
N GLN A 72 29.90 4.43 16.43
CA GLN A 72 28.57 4.68 16.98
C GLN A 72 27.48 4.20 16.02
N SER A 73 27.63 4.46 14.71
CA SER A 73 26.72 3.93 13.67
C SER A 73 26.68 2.41 13.66
N ARG A 74 27.85 1.74 13.79
CA ARG A 74 27.93 0.28 13.92
C ARG A 74 27.11 -0.24 15.11
N ARG A 75 27.31 0.34 16.29
CA ARG A 75 26.58 -0.05 17.51
C ARG A 75 25.08 0.23 17.42
N HIS A 76 24.69 1.30 16.72
CA HIS A 76 23.29 1.64 16.50
C HIS A 76 22.61 0.64 15.56
N ILE A 77 23.19 0.38 14.38
CA ILE A 77 22.65 -0.58 13.40
C ILE A 77 22.57 -1.99 14.00
N LEU A 78 23.61 -2.43 14.72
CA LEU A 78 23.62 -3.76 15.34
C LEU A 78 22.53 -3.92 16.40
N ARG A 79 22.28 -2.88 17.22
CA ARG A 79 21.17 -2.89 18.18
C ARG A 79 19.81 -2.94 17.50
N LEU A 80 19.64 -2.25 16.38
CA LEU A 80 18.40 -2.28 15.62
C LEU A 80 18.12 -3.68 15.06
N VAL A 81 19.12 -4.32 14.46
CA VAL A 81 19.02 -5.67 13.89
C VAL A 81 18.79 -6.74 14.96
N LEU A 82 19.48 -6.65 16.11
CA LEU A 82 19.40 -7.67 17.17
C LEU A 82 18.18 -7.53 18.10
N ARG A 83 17.45 -6.40 18.06
CA ARG A 83 16.30 -6.18 18.95
C ARG A 83 15.18 -7.20 18.74
N GLY A 84 14.80 -7.47 17.49
CA GLY A 84 13.80 -8.49 17.15
C GLY A 84 14.21 -9.89 17.59
N PRO A 85 15.39 -10.39 17.18
CA PRO A 85 15.97 -11.66 17.63
C PRO A 85 16.04 -11.82 19.14
N ALA A 86 16.41 -10.77 19.88
CA ALA A 86 16.48 -10.82 21.34
C ALA A 86 15.10 -11.04 21.96
N LEU A 87 14.07 -10.35 21.46
CA LEU A 87 12.69 -10.56 21.91
C LEU A 87 12.15 -11.93 21.49
N CYS A 88 12.48 -12.40 20.29
CA CYS A 88 12.15 -13.75 19.82
C CYS A 88 12.86 -14.85 20.61
N PHE A 89 14.08 -14.61 21.09
CA PHE A 89 14.78 -15.53 21.98
C PHE A 89 14.05 -15.65 23.32
N VAL A 90 13.61 -14.54 23.89
CA VAL A 90 12.77 -14.54 25.10
C VAL A 90 11.47 -15.30 24.83
N ALA A 91 10.78 -15.04 23.72
CA ALA A 91 9.56 -15.75 23.34
C ALA A 91 9.79 -17.26 23.16
N ALA A 92 10.89 -17.68 22.52
CA ALA A 92 11.25 -19.09 22.33
C ALA A 92 11.49 -19.83 23.66
N VAL A 93 12.05 -19.16 24.66
CA VAL A 93 12.22 -19.74 25.99
C VAL A 93 10.87 -19.88 26.67
N PHE A 94 10.03 -18.84 26.64
CA PHE A 94 8.71 -18.87 27.26
C PHE A 94 7.72 -19.83 26.57
N SER A 95 7.86 -20.09 25.27
CA SER A 95 6.97 -21.03 24.55
C SER A 95 7.06 -22.45 25.10
N LEU A 96 8.19 -22.84 25.71
CA LEU A 96 8.38 -24.16 26.33
C LEU A 96 7.66 -24.31 27.68
N PHE A 97 7.35 -23.20 28.36
CA PHE A 97 6.76 -23.21 29.71
C PHE A 97 5.32 -22.67 29.74
N PHE A 98 5.01 -21.66 28.93
CA PHE A 98 3.71 -20.97 28.93
C PHE A 98 3.42 -20.31 27.57
N PHE A 99 2.78 -21.06 26.67
CA PHE A 99 2.51 -20.64 25.29
C PHE A 99 1.63 -19.38 25.13
N PRO A 100 0.64 -19.06 26.00
CA PRO A 100 -0.17 -17.84 25.83
C PRO A 100 0.66 -16.56 25.95
N LEU A 101 1.64 -16.51 26.85
CA LEU A 101 2.55 -15.37 27.00
C LEU A 101 3.45 -15.20 25.78
N SER A 102 3.85 -16.31 25.14
CA SER A 102 4.65 -16.27 23.91
C SER A 102 3.89 -15.64 22.74
N TYR A 103 2.58 -15.90 22.62
CA TYR A 103 1.74 -15.22 21.62
C TYR A 103 1.66 -13.71 21.88
N VAL A 104 1.46 -13.29 23.14
CA VAL A 104 1.44 -11.87 23.50
C VAL A 104 2.77 -11.19 23.19
N LEU A 105 3.89 -11.84 23.51
CA LEU A 105 5.23 -11.36 23.17
C LEU A 105 5.42 -11.23 21.66
N MET A 106 4.97 -12.22 20.87
CA MET A 106 5.09 -12.20 19.41
C MET A 106 4.23 -11.09 18.77
N VAL A 107 2.99 -10.92 19.22
CA VAL A 107 2.12 -9.80 18.83
C VAL A 107 2.82 -8.48 19.19
N THR A 108 3.38 -8.38 20.39
CA THR A 108 4.15 -7.20 20.78
C THR A 108 5.34 -6.96 19.85
N VAL A 109 6.12 -7.98 19.47
CA VAL A 109 7.25 -7.82 18.53
C VAL A 109 6.81 -7.30 17.17
N ILE A 110 5.67 -7.78 16.65
CA ILE A 110 5.13 -7.37 15.35
C ILE A 110 4.59 -5.93 15.41
N PHE A 111 3.82 -5.60 16.44
CA PHE A 111 3.11 -4.31 16.52
C PHE A 111 3.93 -3.20 17.19
N LEU A 112 4.91 -3.50 18.05
CA LEU A 112 5.71 -2.51 18.77
C LEU A 112 6.37 -1.46 17.86
N PRO A 113 6.97 -1.81 16.70
CA PRO A 113 7.54 -0.82 15.78
C PRO A 113 6.47 0.09 15.14
N HIS A 114 5.25 -0.40 14.98
CA HIS A 114 4.15 0.34 14.38
C HIS A 114 3.43 1.23 15.41
N ILE A 115 3.21 0.71 16.63
CA ILE A 115 2.62 1.47 17.74
C ILE A 115 3.57 2.61 18.13
N SER A 116 4.88 2.35 18.24
CA SER A 116 5.84 3.41 18.54
C SER A 116 5.85 4.51 17.47
N LYS A 117 5.66 4.14 16.20
CA LYS A 117 5.56 5.10 15.08
C LYS A 117 4.24 5.90 15.11
N ALA A 118 3.13 5.25 15.43
CA ALA A 118 1.83 5.88 15.52
C ALA A 118 1.76 6.85 16.71
N THR A 119 2.35 6.47 17.85
CA THR A 119 2.39 7.32 19.04
C THR A 119 3.31 8.52 18.87
N THR A 120 4.48 8.38 18.24
CA THR A 120 5.35 9.54 17.93
C THR A 120 4.69 10.47 16.92
N TRP A 121 4.09 9.94 15.85
CA TRP A 121 3.38 10.75 14.86
C TRP A 121 2.18 11.49 15.49
N CYS A 122 1.42 10.82 16.34
CA CYS A 122 0.29 11.41 17.05
C CYS A 122 0.77 12.50 18.02
N LYS A 123 1.86 12.24 18.76
CA LYS A 123 2.46 13.19 19.71
C LYS A 123 3.00 14.43 19.02
N ASP A 124 3.72 14.29 17.91
CA ASP A 124 4.25 15.41 17.13
C ASP A 124 3.14 16.27 16.52
N LYS A 125 2.00 15.66 16.19
CA LYS A 125 0.84 16.35 15.63
C LYS A 125 -0.04 17.00 16.69
N LEU A 126 -0.13 16.43 17.90
CA LEU A 126 -0.89 16.98 19.02
C LEU A 126 -0.13 18.08 19.79
N MET A 127 1.18 17.97 19.95
CA MET A 127 1.94 18.92 20.78
C MET A 127 2.32 20.22 20.05
N GLY A 128 2.01 20.36 18.76
CA GLY A 128 2.53 21.45 17.95
C GLY A 128 4.06 21.34 17.83
N HIS A 129 4.63 21.98 16.83
CA HIS A 129 6.07 21.95 16.54
C HIS A 129 6.85 22.64 17.67
N ARG A 130 7.07 21.97 18.81
CA ARG A 130 7.92 22.45 19.88
C ARG A 130 9.35 22.08 19.51
N GLU A 131 10.13 23.08 19.10
CA GLU A 131 11.57 22.97 18.95
C GLU A 131 12.14 22.22 20.16
N SER A 132 12.72 21.04 19.92
CA SER A 132 13.42 20.30 20.98
C SER A 132 14.69 21.06 21.32
N PRO A 133 14.94 21.38 22.61
CA PRO A 133 16.19 21.99 23.02
C PRO A 133 17.36 21.04 22.76
N ALA A 134 18.49 21.63 22.42
CA ALA A 134 19.71 20.96 22.03
C ALA A 134 20.15 19.81 22.98
N HIS A 135 20.68 18.75 22.38
CA HIS A 135 21.66 17.82 22.98
C HIS A 135 21.18 17.01 24.19
N ASN A 136 20.13 16.21 24.02
CA ASN A 136 20.05 14.92 24.71
C ASN A 136 19.91 13.83 23.64
N VAL A 137 21.00 13.10 23.40
CA VAL A 137 21.00 11.91 22.56
C VAL A 137 20.22 10.83 23.31
N GLU A 138 18.90 10.83 23.17
CA GLU A 138 18.11 9.66 23.53
C GLU A 138 18.61 8.48 22.69
N PRO A 139 18.99 7.35 23.29
CA PRO A 139 19.53 6.19 22.56
C PRO A 139 18.52 5.48 21.65
N PHE A 140 17.28 5.97 21.56
CA PHE A 140 16.11 5.22 21.13
C PHE A 140 15.33 5.80 19.94
N SER A 141 15.76 6.91 19.34
CA SER A 141 15.25 7.29 18.03
C SER A 141 15.87 6.36 16.98
N ILE A 142 15.10 5.35 16.56
CA ILE A 142 15.21 4.84 15.19
C ILE A 142 15.27 6.10 14.32
N ASP A 143 16.29 6.25 13.48
CA ASP A 143 16.41 7.38 12.57
C ASP A 143 15.22 7.34 11.57
N LEU A 144 14.08 7.83 12.05
CA LEU A 144 12.73 7.63 11.51
C LEU A 144 12.55 8.44 10.21
N HIS A 145 13.51 9.30 9.92
CA HIS A 145 13.53 10.22 8.78
C HIS A 145 14.37 9.73 7.60
N ALA A 146 15.09 8.61 7.73
CA ALA A 146 15.82 8.04 6.62
C ALA A 146 14.84 7.58 5.52
N PRO A 147 14.95 8.09 4.28
CA PRO A 147 14.09 7.67 3.19
C PRO A 147 14.35 6.21 2.82
N LEU A 148 13.31 5.53 2.35
CA LEU A 148 13.45 4.22 1.73
C LEU A 148 14.01 4.38 0.32
N SER A 149 14.77 3.39 -0.15
CA SER A 149 15.15 3.32 -1.57
C SER A 149 13.87 3.13 -2.39
N LYS A 150 13.64 4.06 -3.30
CA LYS A 150 12.49 4.07 -4.20
C LYS A 150 12.49 2.82 -5.07
N GLU A 151 13.64 2.45 -5.60
CA GLU A 151 13.84 1.31 -6.51
C GLU A 151 13.43 -0.01 -5.84
N ARG A 152 13.75 -0.19 -4.55
CA ARG A 152 13.33 -1.40 -3.82
C ARG A 152 11.83 -1.43 -3.55
N VAL A 153 11.21 -0.28 -3.32
CA VAL A 153 9.76 -0.18 -3.11
C VAL A 153 9.03 -0.48 -4.42
N GLU A 154 9.50 0.05 -5.55
CA GLU A 154 8.97 -0.23 -6.88
C GLU A 154 9.13 -1.72 -7.22
N ALA A 155 10.34 -2.29 -7.10
CA ALA A 155 10.59 -3.69 -7.42
C ALA A 155 9.75 -4.66 -6.58
N PHE A 156 9.56 -4.38 -5.28
CA PHE A 156 8.69 -5.19 -4.43
C PHE A 156 7.22 -5.08 -4.86
N SER A 157 6.77 -3.86 -5.20
CA SER A 157 5.39 -3.63 -5.67
C SER A 157 5.13 -4.36 -6.98
N ASP A 158 6.03 -4.23 -7.96
CA ASP A 158 5.95 -4.92 -9.26
C ASP A 158 5.89 -6.45 -9.09
N GLY A 159 6.69 -7.00 -8.17
CA GLY A 159 6.66 -8.42 -7.84
C GLY A 159 5.30 -8.88 -7.30
N VAL A 160 4.68 -8.12 -6.40
CA VAL A 160 3.35 -8.44 -5.86
C VAL A 160 2.28 -8.37 -6.95
N TYR A 161 2.28 -7.32 -7.77
CA TYR A 161 1.34 -7.19 -8.90
C TYR A 161 1.47 -8.32 -9.91
N ALA A 162 2.71 -8.72 -10.23
CA ALA A 162 2.98 -9.84 -11.13
C ALA A 162 2.45 -11.17 -10.54
N ILE A 163 2.72 -11.46 -9.26
CA ILE A 163 2.20 -12.66 -8.60
C ILE A 163 0.66 -12.68 -8.61
N VAL A 164 0.02 -11.57 -8.28
CA VAL A 164 -1.45 -11.46 -8.31
C VAL A 164 -1.99 -11.73 -9.71
N ALA A 165 -1.40 -11.13 -10.75
CA ALA A 165 -1.79 -11.39 -12.13
C ALA A 165 -1.60 -12.87 -12.53
N THR A 166 -0.52 -13.52 -12.08
CA THR A 166 -0.30 -14.95 -12.34
C THR A 166 -1.31 -15.85 -11.63
N LEU A 167 -1.68 -15.53 -10.39
CA LEU A 167 -2.71 -16.30 -9.66
C LEU A 167 -4.07 -16.23 -10.36
N LEU A 168 -4.42 -15.07 -10.94
CA LEU A 168 -5.67 -14.92 -11.69
C LEU A 168 -5.74 -15.80 -12.94
N ILE A 169 -4.64 -15.94 -13.70
CA ILE A 169 -4.66 -16.80 -14.89
C ILE A 169 -4.58 -18.29 -14.51
N LEU A 170 -3.87 -18.63 -13.43
CA LEU A 170 -3.80 -20.02 -12.95
C LEU A 170 -5.17 -20.54 -12.53
N ASP A 171 -5.99 -19.70 -11.88
CA ASP A 171 -7.38 -20.02 -11.51
C ASP A 171 -8.22 -20.42 -12.74
N ILE A 172 -8.11 -19.63 -13.82
CA ILE A 172 -8.79 -19.92 -15.10
C ILE A 172 -8.23 -21.20 -15.74
N CYS A 173 -6.92 -21.41 -15.68
CA CYS A 173 -6.31 -22.62 -16.23
C CYS A 173 -6.72 -23.89 -15.48
N GLU A 174 -7.03 -23.80 -14.18
CA GLU A 174 -7.46 -24.94 -13.37
C GLU A 174 -8.95 -25.25 -13.57
N ASP A 175 -9.81 -24.23 -13.59
CA ASP A 175 -11.27 -24.43 -13.63
C ASP A 175 -11.85 -24.56 -15.06
N ASN A 176 -11.20 -23.97 -16.08
CA ASN A 176 -11.79 -23.79 -17.41
C ASN A 176 -11.15 -24.64 -18.50
N VAL A 177 -10.24 -25.56 -18.15
CA VAL A 177 -9.69 -26.54 -19.08
C VAL A 177 -10.52 -27.81 -18.97
N PRO A 178 -11.47 -28.07 -19.89
CA PRO A 178 -12.38 -29.20 -19.77
C PRO A 178 -11.65 -30.53 -20.02
N ASP A 179 -11.97 -31.56 -19.25
CA ASP A 179 -11.50 -32.93 -19.51
C ASP A 179 -12.04 -33.40 -20.87
N PRO A 180 -11.24 -34.07 -21.72
CA PRO A 180 -11.73 -34.68 -22.95
C PRO A 180 -13.02 -35.51 -22.79
N LYS A 181 -13.20 -36.19 -21.65
CA LYS A 181 -14.42 -36.94 -21.33
C LYS A 181 -15.62 -36.02 -21.12
N ASP A 182 -15.45 -34.92 -20.42
CA ASP A 182 -16.50 -33.92 -20.22
C ASP A 182 -16.92 -33.27 -21.55
N VAL A 183 -15.96 -32.97 -22.44
CA VAL A 183 -16.26 -32.44 -23.78
C VAL A 183 -17.05 -33.46 -24.59
N GLN A 184 -16.69 -34.75 -24.50
CA GLN A 184 -17.37 -35.81 -25.20
C GLN A 184 -18.81 -36.01 -24.68
N GLU A 185 -19.01 -36.03 -23.36
CA GLU A 185 -20.31 -36.30 -22.74
C GLU A 185 -21.27 -35.10 -22.79
N LYS A 186 -20.78 -33.88 -22.51
CA LYS A 186 -21.63 -32.68 -22.37
C LYS A 186 -21.79 -31.90 -23.68
N PHE A 187 -20.81 -31.98 -24.58
CA PHE A 187 -20.75 -31.17 -25.80
C PHE A 187 -20.63 -32.02 -27.08
N SER A 188 -20.88 -33.33 -27.00
CA SER A 188 -20.81 -34.26 -28.13
C SER A 188 -19.47 -34.21 -28.88
N GLY A 189 -18.37 -33.96 -28.17
CA GLY A 189 -17.02 -33.85 -28.74
C GLY A 189 -16.71 -32.49 -29.38
N SER A 190 -17.63 -31.52 -29.32
CA SER A 190 -17.41 -30.17 -29.88
C SER A 190 -16.72 -29.24 -28.87
N LEU A 191 -15.41 -29.03 -29.06
CA LEU A 191 -14.64 -28.08 -28.26
C LEU A 191 -15.13 -26.63 -28.42
N VAL A 192 -15.66 -26.26 -29.59
CA VAL A 192 -16.19 -24.92 -29.84
C VAL A 192 -17.41 -24.64 -28.99
N ALA A 193 -18.30 -25.62 -28.83
CA ALA A 193 -19.47 -25.50 -27.97
C ALA A 193 -19.07 -25.39 -26.48
N ALA A 194 -18.06 -26.17 -26.06
CA ALA A 194 -17.49 -26.06 -24.73
C ALA A 194 -16.90 -24.66 -24.48
N LEU A 195 -16.05 -24.17 -25.40
CA LEU A 195 -15.43 -22.84 -25.27
C LEU A 195 -16.46 -21.70 -25.23
N GLY A 196 -17.55 -21.82 -26.00
CA GLY A 196 -18.67 -20.89 -25.94
C GLY A 196 -19.34 -20.83 -24.56
N ALA A 197 -19.45 -21.97 -23.86
CA ALA A 197 -20.00 -22.04 -22.51
C ALA A 197 -19.08 -21.38 -21.47
N TYR A 198 -17.75 -21.51 -21.61
CA TYR A 198 -16.76 -20.89 -20.72
C TYR A 198 -16.46 -19.41 -21.04
N GLY A 199 -17.01 -18.87 -22.12
CA GLY A 199 -16.77 -17.49 -22.59
C GLY A 199 -16.92 -16.38 -21.52
N PRO A 200 -18.00 -16.36 -20.70
CA PRO A 200 -18.18 -15.35 -19.65
C PRO A 200 -17.05 -15.33 -18.60
N GLN A 201 -16.43 -16.47 -18.32
CA GLN A 201 -15.36 -16.57 -17.33
C GLN A 201 -14.04 -16.01 -17.89
N PHE A 202 -13.76 -16.22 -19.17
CA PHE A 202 -12.65 -15.54 -19.85
C PHE A 202 -12.83 -14.01 -19.82
N LEU A 203 -14.05 -13.52 -20.04
CA LEU A 203 -14.33 -12.08 -19.95
C LEU A 203 -14.15 -11.55 -18.51
N ALA A 204 -14.57 -12.31 -17.50
CA ALA A 204 -14.34 -11.98 -16.10
C ALA A 204 -12.85 -11.90 -15.76
N TYR A 205 -12.04 -12.84 -16.28
CA TYR A 205 -10.59 -12.80 -16.19
C TYR A 205 -10.02 -11.50 -16.76
N PHE A 206 -10.38 -11.12 -17.98
CA PHE A 206 -9.87 -9.87 -18.56
C PHE A 206 -10.25 -8.64 -17.73
N GLY A 207 -11.45 -8.62 -17.14
CA GLY A 207 -11.86 -7.58 -16.18
C GLY A 207 -10.98 -7.54 -14.92
N SER A 208 -10.71 -8.70 -14.31
CA SER A 208 -9.81 -8.79 -13.15
C SER A 208 -8.38 -8.35 -13.47
N PHE A 209 -7.84 -8.81 -14.61
CA PHE A 209 -6.50 -8.46 -15.07
C PHE A 209 -6.39 -6.97 -15.37
N ALA A 210 -7.42 -6.39 -16.02
CA ALA A 210 -7.50 -4.95 -16.25
C ALA A 210 -7.48 -4.16 -14.94
N THR A 211 -8.20 -4.61 -13.90
CA THR A 211 -8.18 -3.93 -12.60
C THR A 211 -6.82 -3.99 -11.92
N VAL A 212 -6.17 -5.16 -11.91
CA VAL A 212 -4.81 -5.30 -11.36
C VAL A 212 -3.83 -4.40 -12.13
N GLY A 213 -3.89 -4.42 -13.47
CA GLY A 213 -3.02 -3.63 -14.33
C GLY A 213 -3.24 -2.12 -14.18
N LEU A 214 -4.47 -1.66 -14.00
CA LEU A 214 -4.76 -0.24 -13.79
C LEU A 214 -4.37 0.25 -12.40
N LEU A 215 -4.54 -0.58 -11.35
CA LEU A 215 -4.02 -0.28 -10.01
C LEU A 215 -2.48 -0.20 -10.02
N TRP A 216 -1.81 -1.12 -10.73
CA TRP A 216 -0.38 -1.07 -10.95
C TRP A 216 0.02 0.20 -11.71
N PHE A 217 -0.69 0.55 -12.79
CA PHE A 217 -0.37 1.73 -13.58
C PHE A 217 -0.58 3.03 -12.78
N ALA A 218 -1.60 3.10 -11.92
CA ALA A 218 -1.81 4.22 -11.00
C ALA A 218 -0.64 4.35 -10.00
N HIS A 219 -0.20 3.23 -9.42
CA HIS A 219 0.98 3.14 -8.56
C HIS A 219 2.26 3.57 -9.29
N HIS A 220 2.54 3.00 -10.45
CA HIS A 220 3.69 3.34 -11.28
C HIS A 220 3.71 4.84 -11.62
N SER A 221 2.57 5.39 -12.06
CA SER A 221 2.43 6.82 -12.34
C SER A 221 2.68 7.71 -11.11
N LEU A 222 2.29 7.26 -9.92
CA LEU A 222 2.57 7.98 -8.68
C LEU A 222 4.07 7.96 -8.38
N PHE A 223 4.69 6.78 -8.37
CA PHE A 223 6.10 6.63 -8.02
C PHE A 223 7.04 7.26 -9.05
N LEU A 224 6.67 7.34 -10.33
CA LEU A 224 7.38 8.14 -11.34
C LEU A 224 7.58 9.60 -10.90
N HIS A 225 6.60 10.19 -10.23
CA HIS A 225 6.64 11.58 -9.76
C HIS A 225 7.17 11.75 -8.33
N VAL A 226 7.41 10.65 -7.61
CA VAL A 226 8.04 10.66 -6.29
C VAL A 226 9.56 10.78 -6.43
N ARG A 227 10.13 11.79 -5.78
CA ARG A 227 11.58 12.03 -5.66
C ARG A 227 12.20 11.29 -4.49
N LYS A 228 11.51 11.24 -3.35
CA LYS A 228 12.00 10.64 -2.11
C LYS A 228 10.87 9.88 -1.43
N ALA A 229 11.05 8.56 -1.24
CA ALA A 229 10.07 7.72 -0.56
C ALA A 229 10.25 7.80 0.96
N THR A 230 9.28 8.36 1.66
CA THR A 230 9.30 8.45 3.13
C THR A 230 8.87 7.13 3.77
N GLN A 231 9.17 6.92 5.06
CA GLN A 231 8.74 5.72 5.77
C GLN A 231 7.21 5.59 5.83
N THR A 232 6.49 6.71 5.98
CA THR A 232 5.01 6.72 5.97
C THR A 232 4.47 6.26 4.63
N MET A 233 5.05 6.73 3.52
CA MET A 233 4.69 6.26 2.18
C MET A 233 4.98 4.76 2.03
N GLY A 234 6.10 4.27 2.57
CA GLY A 234 6.42 2.84 2.57
C GLY A 234 5.41 1.99 3.36
N LEU A 235 4.96 2.45 4.52
CA LEU A 235 3.94 1.75 5.31
C LEU A 235 2.60 1.69 4.56
N LEU A 236 2.16 2.82 4.01
CA LEU A 236 0.94 2.89 3.20
C LEU A 236 1.05 2.02 1.94
N ASN A 237 2.24 1.93 1.34
CA ASN A 237 2.50 1.03 0.22
C ASN A 237 2.35 -0.43 0.62
N ILE A 238 2.92 -0.85 1.76
CA ILE A 238 2.76 -2.23 2.26
C ILE A 238 1.28 -2.54 2.53
N LEU A 239 0.51 -1.61 3.11
CA LEU A 239 -0.92 -1.78 3.31
C LEU A 239 -1.66 -1.92 1.98
N SER A 240 -1.38 -1.05 1.00
CA SER A 240 -1.95 -1.15 -0.36
C SER A 240 -1.65 -2.52 -0.98
N LEU A 241 -0.40 -2.96 -0.95
CA LEU A 241 0.03 -4.24 -1.51
C LEU A 241 -0.58 -5.45 -0.80
N ALA A 242 -0.81 -5.37 0.52
CA ALA A 242 -1.50 -6.43 1.27
C ALA A 242 -2.93 -6.63 0.76
N PHE A 243 -3.67 -5.55 0.49
CA PHE A 243 -5.01 -5.63 -0.11
C PHE A 243 -4.97 -6.01 -1.59
N VAL A 244 -3.98 -5.57 -2.36
CA VAL A 244 -3.74 -6.04 -3.74
C VAL A 244 -3.52 -7.55 -3.76
N GLY A 245 -2.76 -8.09 -2.81
CA GLY A 245 -2.55 -9.53 -2.63
C GLY A 245 -3.84 -10.32 -2.35
N GLY A 246 -4.89 -9.65 -1.87
CA GLY A 246 -6.23 -10.20 -1.68
C GLY A 246 -7.14 -10.13 -2.92
N LEU A 247 -6.71 -9.51 -4.02
CA LEU A 247 -7.51 -9.44 -5.25
C LEU A 247 -7.84 -10.81 -5.86
N PRO A 248 -6.96 -11.83 -5.83
CA PRO A 248 -7.35 -13.17 -6.25
C PRO A 248 -8.60 -13.65 -5.50
N LEU A 249 -8.65 -13.49 -4.17
CA LEU A 249 -9.85 -13.85 -3.39
C LEU A 249 -11.10 -13.06 -3.81
N ALA A 250 -10.94 -11.80 -4.25
CA ALA A 250 -12.04 -10.96 -4.73
C ALA A 250 -12.59 -11.40 -6.10
N TYR A 251 -11.78 -12.08 -6.91
CA TYR A 251 -12.11 -12.44 -8.29
C TYR A 251 -12.28 -13.93 -8.53
N GLN A 252 -11.72 -14.76 -7.65
CA GLN A 252 -11.85 -16.21 -7.71
C GLN A 252 -13.31 -16.59 -7.61
N GLN A 253 -13.76 -17.35 -8.61
CA GLN A 253 -15.09 -17.96 -8.66
C GLN A 253 -15.04 -19.38 -8.11
N THR A 254 -14.19 -19.65 -7.10
CA THR A 254 -13.99 -21.03 -6.63
C THR A 254 -15.32 -21.63 -6.25
N SER A 255 -15.66 -22.73 -6.92
CA SER A 255 -16.93 -23.46 -6.79
C SER A 255 -17.25 -23.89 -5.34
N ALA A 256 -16.25 -23.89 -4.46
CA ALA A 256 -16.37 -24.10 -3.03
C ALA A 256 -17.11 -22.97 -2.28
N PHE A 257 -16.98 -21.72 -2.75
CA PHE A 257 -17.67 -20.53 -2.19
C PHE A 257 -18.83 -20.07 -3.08
N ALA A 258 -19.03 -20.69 -4.24
CA ALA A 258 -19.91 -20.21 -5.29
C ALA A 258 -21.41 -20.59 -5.15
N ARG A 259 -21.77 -21.50 -4.23
CA ARG A 259 -23.01 -22.29 -4.34
C ARG A 259 -24.30 -21.68 -3.76
N GLN A 260 -24.32 -20.50 -3.15
CA GLN A 260 -25.57 -19.90 -2.64
C GLN A 260 -25.88 -18.50 -3.23
N PRO A 261 -27.16 -18.18 -3.55
CA PRO A 261 -27.55 -16.87 -4.10
C PRO A 261 -27.34 -15.68 -3.15
N ARG A 262 -27.36 -15.91 -1.82
CA ARG A 262 -27.03 -14.87 -0.83
C ARG A 262 -25.55 -14.50 -0.86
N ASP A 263 -24.68 -15.40 -1.34
CA ASP A 263 -23.24 -15.17 -1.41
C ASP A 263 -22.87 -14.17 -2.51
N GLU A 264 -23.64 -14.00 -3.58
CA GLU A 264 -23.22 -13.13 -4.71
C GLU A 264 -23.12 -11.66 -4.31
N LEU A 265 -24.08 -11.17 -3.54
CA LEU A 265 -24.07 -9.80 -3.02
C LEU A 265 -22.90 -9.58 -2.05
N GLU A 266 -22.64 -10.56 -1.18
CA GLU A 266 -21.53 -10.51 -0.23
C GLU A 266 -20.19 -10.57 -0.94
N ARG A 267 -20.05 -11.41 -1.97
CA ARG A 267 -18.87 -11.46 -2.85
C ARG A 267 -18.61 -10.11 -3.50
N VAL A 268 -19.62 -9.51 -4.16
CA VAL A 268 -19.47 -8.18 -4.79
C VAL A 268 -19.02 -7.13 -3.77
N ARG A 269 -19.60 -7.14 -2.56
CA ARG A 269 -19.24 -6.20 -1.48
C ARG A 269 -17.81 -6.41 -0.99
N VAL A 270 -17.39 -7.67 -0.82
CA VAL A 270 -16.01 -8.02 -0.46
C VAL A 270 -15.04 -7.56 -1.55
N SER A 271 -15.34 -7.81 -2.83
CA SER A 271 -14.51 -7.36 -3.95
C SER A 271 -14.40 -5.83 -4.00
N CYS A 272 -15.52 -5.11 -3.86
CA CYS A 272 -15.51 -3.65 -3.78
C CYS A 272 -14.69 -3.15 -2.58
N ALA A 273 -14.80 -3.77 -1.41
CA ALA A 273 -14.04 -3.39 -0.22
C ALA A 273 -12.53 -3.61 -0.42
N ILE A 274 -12.11 -4.76 -0.99
CA ILE A 274 -10.70 -5.05 -1.27
C ILE A 274 -10.14 -4.03 -2.27
N ILE A 275 -10.84 -3.75 -3.37
CA ILE A 275 -10.43 -2.76 -4.36
C ILE A 275 -10.36 -1.35 -3.75
N PHE A 276 -11.32 -1.00 -2.89
CA PHE A 276 -11.33 0.28 -2.17
C PHE A 276 -10.10 0.42 -1.28
N PHE A 277 -9.81 -0.57 -0.43
CA PHE A 277 -8.64 -0.51 0.45
C PHE A 277 -7.32 -0.55 -0.33
N ALA A 278 -7.21 -1.38 -1.37
CA ALA A 278 -6.04 -1.41 -2.24
C ALA A 278 -5.72 -0.03 -2.85
N SER A 279 -6.75 0.71 -3.27
CA SER A 279 -6.61 1.99 -3.98
C SER A 279 -6.57 3.22 -3.05
N ILE A 280 -7.33 3.24 -1.96
CA ILE A 280 -7.34 4.38 -1.01
C ILE A 280 -5.98 4.55 -0.32
N PHE A 281 -5.24 3.47 -0.07
CA PHE A 281 -3.88 3.59 0.46
C PHE A 281 -2.92 4.22 -0.55
N GLN A 282 -3.07 3.98 -1.85
CA GLN A 282 -2.28 4.70 -2.87
C GLN A 282 -2.63 6.19 -2.92
N PHE A 283 -3.93 6.51 -2.81
CA PHE A 283 -4.37 7.90 -2.67
C PHE A 283 -3.78 8.55 -1.40
N ALA A 284 -3.73 7.81 -0.29
CA ALA A 284 -3.10 8.25 0.95
C ALA A 284 -1.58 8.47 0.81
N ILE A 285 -0.88 7.67 -0.01
CA ILE A 285 0.55 7.90 -0.33
C ILE A 285 0.70 9.25 -1.02
N TRP A 286 -0.16 9.55 -2.01
CA TRP A 286 -0.12 10.81 -2.73
C TRP A 286 -0.43 12.01 -1.84
N THR A 287 -1.45 11.93 -0.97
CA THR A 287 -1.74 13.02 -0.02
C THR A 287 -0.61 13.19 0.99
N ALA A 288 -0.01 12.10 1.49
CA ALA A 288 1.15 12.17 2.37
C ALA A 288 2.37 12.81 1.68
N ALA A 289 2.57 12.56 0.38
CA ALA A 289 3.61 13.21 -0.41
C ALA A 289 3.30 14.71 -0.63
N LEU A 290 2.04 15.09 -0.83
CA LEU A 290 1.66 16.50 -0.94
C LEU A 290 1.93 17.33 0.31
N LEU A 291 1.83 16.73 1.51
CA LEU A 291 2.15 17.43 2.77
C LEU A 291 3.59 17.95 2.79
N HIS A 292 4.53 17.26 2.14
CA HIS A 292 5.94 17.66 2.00
C HIS A 292 6.34 17.73 0.52
N GLN A 293 5.53 18.43 -0.28
CA GLN A 293 5.63 18.47 -1.75
C GLN A 293 6.96 18.96 -2.32
N THR A 294 7.72 19.76 -1.58
CA THR A 294 9.03 20.30 -2.02
C THR A 294 10.10 19.21 -2.05
N GLU A 295 10.10 18.33 -1.06
CA GLU A 295 11.09 17.26 -0.88
C GLU A 295 10.70 15.95 -1.59
N THR A 296 9.41 15.60 -1.54
CA THR A 296 8.95 14.26 -1.93
C THR A 296 8.44 14.19 -3.37
N LEU A 297 7.99 15.31 -3.96
CA LEU A 297 7.35 15.33 -5.28
C LEU A 297 8.07 16.21 -6.31
N GLN A 298 7.98 15.78 -7.57
CA GLN A 298 8.37 16.58 -8.73
C GLN A 298 7.47 17.84 -8.87
N PRO A 299 7.99 18.98 -9.37
CA PRO A 299 7.22 20.22 -9.50
C PRO A 299 5.89 20.10 -10.27
N ALA A 300 5.83 19.23 -11.29
CA ALA A 300 4.66 19.08 -12.16
C ALA A 300 3.37 18.62 -11.45
N VAL A 301 3.49 17.91 -10.32
CA VAL A 301 2.35 17.32 -9.59
C VAL A 301 2.05 18.00 -8.25
N ARG A 302 2.78 19.08 -7.93
CA ARG A 302 2.55 19.93 -6.76
C ARG A 302 1.21 20.66 -6.86
N PHE A 303 0.74 21.27 -5.77
CA PHE A 303 -0.46 22.11 -5.84
C PHE A 303 -0.29 23.21 -6.91
N GLY A 304 -1.27 23.32 -7.81
CA GLY A 304 -1.20 24.21 -8.97
C GLY A 304 -0.34 23.72 -10.14
N GLY A 305 0.25 22.52 -10.05
CA GLY A 305 1.02 21.91 -11.12
C GLY A 305 0.14 21.40 -12.27
N GLN A 306 0.71 21.33 -13.48
CA GLN A 306 0.01 20.92 -14.70
C GLN A 306 -0.58 19.51 -14.63
N GLU A 307 0.09 18.58 -13.95
CA GLU A 307 -0.33 17.18 -13.83
C GLU A 307 -1.02 16.88 -12.49
N HIS A 308 -1.21 17.88 -11.62
CA HIS A 308 -1.81 17.69 -10.29
C HIS A 308 -3.24 17.16 -10.37
N ALA A 309 -4.11 17.83 -11.14
CA ALA A 309 -5.51 17.43 -11.29
C ALA A 309 -5.62 16.05 -11.96
N PHE A 310 -4.73 15.75 -12.90
CA PHE A 310 -4.67 14.45 -13.56
C PHE A 310 -4.26 13.33 -12.60
N MET A 311 -3.22 13.54 -11.79
CA MET A 311 -2.79 12.59 -10.76
C MET A 311 -3.86 12.35 -9.70
N PHE A 312 -4.52 13.43 -9.25
CA PHE A 312 -5.66 13.34 -8.33
C PHE A 312 -6.76 12.46 -8.93
N ALA A 313 -7.22 12.77 -10.16
CA ALA A 313 -8.29 12.02 -10.81
C ALA A 313 -7.90 10.54 -11.03
N LYS A 314 -6.65 10.27 -11.41
CA LYS A 314 -6.12 8.92 -11.61
C LYS A 314 -6.19 8.07 -10.34
N LEU A 315 -5.72 8.61 -9.21
CA LEU A 315 -5.68 7.90 -7.94
C LEU A 315 -7.04 7.87 -7.24
N ALA A 316 -7.92 8.83 -7.52
CA ALA A 316 -9.27 8.89 -6.97
C ALA A 316 -10.28 8.01 -7.72
N LEU A 317 -10.00 7.61 -8.97
CA LEU A 317 -10.96 6.88 -9.81
C LEU A 317 -11.45 5.57 -9.19
N TYR A 318 -10.52 4.67 -8.82
CA TYR A 318 -10.86 3.40 -8.18
C TYR A 318 -11.52 3.51 -6.81
N PRO A 319 -11.03 4.31 -5.84
CA PRO A 319 -11.67 4.40 -4.54
C PRO A 319 -13.07 5.01 -4.66
N CYS A 320 -13.28 6.00 -5.54
CA CYS A 320 -14.62 6.52 -5.79
C CYS A 320 -15.53 5.50 -6.48
N ALA A 321 -15.07 4.82 -7.53
CA ALA A 321 -15.87 3.85 -8.26
C ALA A 321 -16.27 2.64 -7.39
N SER A 322 -15.33 2.11 -6.61
CA SER A 322 -15.57 0.98 -5.70
C SER A 322 -16.48 1.37 -4.53
N LEU A 323 -16.32 2.56 -3.95
CA LEU A 323 -17.19 3.07 -2.90
C LEU A 323 -18.62 3.32 -3.41
N LEU A 324 -18.76 3.91 -4.59
CA LEU A 324 -20.06 4.12 -5.24
C LEU A 324 -20.74 2.80 -5.57
N ALA A 325 -19.99 1.82 -6.12
CA ALA A 325 -20.51 0.48 -6.39
C ALA A 325 -20.98 -0.18 -5.08
N PHE A 326 -20.18 -0.12 -4.01
CA PHE A 326 -20.56 -0.65 -2.71
C PHE A 326 -21.83 0.02 -2.17
N ALA A 327 -21.90 1.34 -2.14
CA ALA A 327 -23.08 2.09 -1.71
C ALA A 327 -24.31 1.75 -2.55
N ALA A 328 -24.15 1.65 -3.87
CA ALA A 328 -25.22 1.26 -4.77
C ALA A 328 -25.68 -0.19 -4.53
N THR A 329 -24.80 -1.13 -4.14
CA THR A 329 -25.21 -2.50 -3.75
C THR A 329 -25.95 -2.54 -2.40
N CYS A 330 -25.74 -1.56 -1.53
CA CYS A 330 -26.51 -1.42 -0.29
C CYS A 330 -27.92 -0.87 -0.55
N LEU A 331 -28.06 0.05 -1.51
CA LEU A 331 -29.32 0.69 -1.84
C LEU A 331 -30.15 -0.12 -2.86
N LEU A 332 -29.51 -0.66 -3.90
CA LEU A 332 -30.10 -1.39 -5.02
C LEU A 332 -29.60 -2.85 -5.03
N SER A 333 -29.88 -3.59 -3.95
CA SER A 333 -29.41 -4.97 -3.76
C SER A 333 -29.69 -5.90 -4.96
N ARG A 334 -30.84 -5.70 -5.64
CA ARG A 334 -31.27 -6.46 -6.82
C ARG A 334 -30.36 -6.30 -8.05
N PHE A 335 -29.66 -5.18 -8.18
CA PHE A 335 -28.81 -4.87 -9.36
C PHE A 335 -27.31 -4.89 -9.05
N SER A 336 -26.92 -5.45 -7.90
CA SER A 336 -25.54 -5.45 -7.40
C SER A 336 -24.52 -6.01 -8.39
N THR A 337 -24.80 -7.16 -9.02
CA THR A 337 -23.94 -7.79 -10.02
C THR A 337 -23.80 -6.94 -11.28
N ALA A 338 -24.90 -6.40 -11.79
CA ALA A 338 -24.88 -5.51 -12.95
C ALA A 338 -24.08 -4.23 -12.69
N ILE A 339 -24.22 -3.62 -11.50
CA ILE A 339 -23.44 -2.46 -11.07
C ILE A 339 -21.94 -2.80 -11.05
N PHE A 340 -21.57 -3.96 -10.50
CA PHE A 340 -20.19 -4.40 -10.45
C PHE A 340 -19.59 -4.63 -11.84
N HIS A 341 -20.29 -5.35 -12.72
CA HIS A 341 -19.83 -5.56 -14.10
C HIS A 341 -19.71 -4.24 -14.87
N LEU A 342 -20.68 -3.34 -14.71
CA LEU A 342 -20.62 -2.01 -15.30
C LEU A 342 -19.40 -1.24 -14.80
N MET A 343 -19.09 -1.29 -13.51
CA MET A 343 -17.90 -0.67 -12.93
C MET A 343 -16.61 -1.25 -13.53
N GLN A 344 -16.50 -2.58 -13.66
CA GLN A 344 -15.32 -3.26 -14.23
C GLN A 344 -15.08 -2.86 -15.69
N ILE A 345 -16.13 -2.59 -16.45
CA ILE A 345 -16.03 -2.16 -17.84
C ILE A 345 -15.77 -0.66 -17.93
N ALA A 346 -16.52 0.16 -17.19
CA ALA A 346 -16.48 1.62 -17.29
C ALA A 346 -15.15 2.21 -16.79
N VAL A 347 -14.55 1.66 -15.74
CA VAL A 347 -13.31 2.21 -15.15
C VAL A 347 -12.13 2.18 -16.14
N PRO A 348 -11.83 1.08 -16.85
CA PRO A 348 -10.83 1.08 -17.92
C PRO A 348 -11.05 2.15 -18.99
N PHE A 349 -12.30 2.32 -19.47
CA PHE A 349 -12.62 3.37 -20.44
C PHE A 349 -12.42 4.78 -19.86
N ALA A 350 -12.87 5.01 -18.63
CA ALA A 350 -12.65 6.27 -17.92
C ALA A 350 -11.16 6.56 -17.74
N PHE A 351 -10.35 5.51 -17.53
CA PHE A 351 -8.90 5.62 -17.40
C PHE A 351 -8.22 6.03 -18.71
N LEU A 352 -8.61 5.42 -19.83
CA LEU A 352 -8.13 5.77 -21.17
C LEU A 352 -8.49 7.21 -21.55
N LEU A 353 -9.72 7.63 -21.23
CA LEU A 353 -10.23 8.96 -21.54
C LEU A 353 -9.93 10.00 -20.43
N LEU A 354 -9.17 9.62 -19.40
CA LEU A 354 -8.99 10.42 -18.19
C LEU A 354 -8.48 11.84 -18.47
N ARG A 355 -7.53 11.99 -19.39
CA ARG A 355 -7.00 13.31 -19.78
C ARG A 355 -8.06 14.21 -20.39
N LEU A 356 -8.90 13.66 -21.26
CA LEU A 356 -9.99 14.38 -21.90
C LEU A 356 -11.06 14.76 -20.87
N LEU A 357 -11.48 13.79 -20.04
CA LEU A 357 -12.49 13.98 -19.00
C LEU A 357 -12.08 15.07 -18.01
N VAL A 358 -10.83 15.06 -17.52
CA VAL A 358 -10.33 16.08 -16.59
C VAL A 358 -10.30 17.47 -17.23
N ARG A 359 -9.89 17.59 -18.51
CA ARG A 359 -9.87 18.89 -19.20
C ARG A 359 -11.29 19.45 -19.39
N LEU A 360 -12.22 18.60 -19.82
CA LEU A 360 -13.61 19.00 -20.02
C LEU A 360 -14.28 19.41 -18.70
N THR A 361 -14.06 18.67 -17.61
CA THR A 361 -14.64 19.00 -16.30
C THR A 361 -14.05 20.28 -15.72
N LEU A 362 -12.74 20.50 -15.85
CA LEU A 362 -12.12 21.76 -15.42
C LEU A 362 -12.64 22.95 -16.22
N ALA A 363 -12.77 22.82 -17.55
CA ALA A 363 -13.33 23.87 -18.39
C ALA A 363 -14.80 24.16 -18.03
N ALA A 364 -15.61 23.13 -17.82
CA ALA A 364 -17.01 23.29 -17.40
C ALA A 364 -17.12 23.98 -16.03
N LEU A 365 -16.27 23.61 -15.06
CA LEU A 365 -16.23 24.25 -13.74
C LEU A 365 -15.79 25.71 -13.82
N GLN A 366 -14.82 26.04 -14.67
CA GLN A 366 -14.38 27.42 -14.89
C GLN A 366 -15.50 28.28 -15.50
N VAL A 367 -16.23 27.74 -16.49
CA VAL A 367 -17.40 28.41 -17.07
C VAL A 367 -18.49 28.63 -16.01
N LEU A 368 -18.81 27.60 -15.22
CA LEU A 368 -19.78 27.70 -14.12
C LEU A 368 -19.35 28.71 -13.04
N TRP A 369 -18.07 28.77 -12.70
CA TRP A 369 -17.53 29.72 -11.73
C TRP A 369 -17.64 31.16 -12.24
N ASN A 370 -17.33 31.38 -13.51
CA ASN A 370 -17.46 32.70 -14.15
C ASN A 370 -18.91 33.16 -14.34
N LEU A 371 -19.88 32.23 -14.30
CA LEU A 371 -21.31 32.53 -14.37
C LEU A 371 -21.93 32.81 -12.98
N ARG A 372 -21.19 32.64 -11.88
CA ARG A 372 -21.69 32.97 -10.54
C ARG A 372 -21.69 34.50 -10.37
N PRO A 373 -22.85 35.16 -10.19
CA PRO A 373 -22.90 36.61 -10.04
C PRO A 373 -22.12 37.04 -8.79
N GLU A 374 -21.26 38.04 -8.93
CA GLU A 374 -20.60 38.68 -7.78
C GLU A 374 -21.66 39.15 -6.80
N HIS A 375 -21.54 38.74 -5.53
CA HIS A 375 -22.33 39.32 -4.46
C HIS A 375 -21.87 40.78 -4.28
N PRO A 376 -22.76 41.79 -4.34
CA PRO A 376 -22.36 43.15 -4.07
C PRO A 376 -21.84 43.24 -2.63
N GLN A 377 -20.63 43.77 -2.45
CA GLN A 377 -20.10 44.10 -1.12
C GLN A 377 -21.06 45.08 -0.43
N PRO A 378 -21.51 44.83 0.82
CA PRO A 378 -22.29 45.81 1.55
C PRO A 378 -21.34 46.89 2.11
N GLY A 379 -21.54 48.13 1.67
CA GLY A 379 -21.07 49.33 2.38
C GLY A 379 -19.93 50.10 1.72
N GLN A 380 -20.20 50.76 0.59
CA GLN A 380 -19.59 52.07 0.37
C GLN A 380 -20.26 53.06 1.34
N GLY A 381 -19.60 53.32 2.46
CA GLY A 381 -19.83 54.53 3.26
C GLY A 381 -19.19 55.73 2.56
N GLU A 382 -19.88 56.85 2.60
CA GLU A 382 -19.64 58.11 1.90
C GLU A 382 -18.22 58.72 2.06
N PRO A 383 -17.76 59.55 1.12
CA PRO A 383 -16.51 60.28 1.24
C PRO A 383 -16.66 61.51 2.17
N GLU A 384 -16.16 61.42 3.40
CA GLU A 384 -16.01 62.59 4.27
C GLU A 384 -14.85 63.49 3.81
N ALA A 385 -15.27 64.64 3.27
CA ALA A 385 -14.68 65.98 3.35
C ALA A 385 -13.20 66.10 3.76
N GLN A 386 -12.42 66.58 2.79
CA GLN A 386 -11.18 67.33 2.96
C GLN A 386 -11.25 68.30 4.16
N SER A 387 -10.43 68.08 5.17
CA SER A 387 -10.02 69.11 6.12
C SER A 387 -8.52 69.33 5.99
N GLN A 388 -8.21 70.53 5.50
CA GLN A 388 -6.89 71.08 5.23
C GLN A 388 -6.04 71.10 6.51
N LEU A 389 -4.87 70.48 6.46
CA LEU A 389 -3.81 70.64 7.45
C LEU A 389 -2.56 71.14 6.73
N LEU A 390 -2.35 72.45 6.79
CA LEU A 390 -1.07 73.18 6.79
C LEU A 390 -1.42 74.67 6.98
N PRO A 391 -0.74 75.39 7.90
CA PRO A 391 0.64 75.77 7.64
C PRO A 391 1.58 75.67 8.86
N ALA A 392 2.87 75.44 8.58
CA ALA A 392 3.98 75.97 9.41
C ALA A 392 4.18 77.46 9.00
N PRO A 393 4.61 78.41 9.88
CA PRO A 393 5.91 78.35 10.57
C PRO A 393 5.99 79.02 11.98
N CYS A 394 7.17 78.85 12.59
CA CYS A 394 7.74 79.47 13.80
C CYS A 394 7.34 78.90 15.17
#